data_AF-A0A1G4BEV9-F1
#
_entry.id   AF-A0A1G4BEV9-F1
#
_cell.length_a   1.000
_cell.length_b   1.000
_cell.length_c   1.000
_cell.angle_alpha   90.00
_cell.angle_beta   90.00
_cell.angle_gamma   90.00
#
_symmetry.space_group_name_H-M   'P 1'
#
loop_
_entity.id
_entity.type
_entity.pdbx_description
1 polymer ?
#
loop_
_entity_poly.entity_id
_entity_poly.type
_entity_poly.pdbx_seq_one_letter_code
_entity_poly.pdbx_strand_id
1 'polypeptide(L)'
;MGLPAMRPLLLAGGKSTRMGTPKHLLRMPDGTPLYQRQLQLLRNIFPEPQTIFISLAQESETDEFLGELLSQAATTADQSPGTEDGNTAPAPAPPMIQVLRDHHPQNVDAKSSPTGGQGPAAGLLAAYRYDAWAYWVVLACDYPLVPAEAFYHLSVKRDAVPVTCFRTAQGNCEPLLAIWAPPALSRLAERVGRGHPQPEETARELDGLMIDAPPGCEWWLTNVKTTEEWVKAMEEMKLGPGGTGEIAAPEGRA
;
A
#
# COMPACT_ATOMS: atom_id res chain seq x y z
N MET A 1 9.37 -24.34 12.21
CA MET A 1 9.30 -23.26 11.19
C MET A 1 8.74 -22.04 11.89
N GLY A 2 9.42 -20.89 11.81
CA GLY A 2 8.90 -19.64 12.38
C GLY A 2 7.66 -19.16 11.63
N LEU A 3 6.85 -18.32 12.28
CA LEU A 3 5.75 -17.64 11.59
C LEU A 3 6.33 -16.73 10.49
N PRO A 4 5.72 -16.71 9.29
CA PRO A 4 6.11 -15.79 8.21
C PRO A 4 6.14 -14.34 8.67
N ALA A 5 7.10 -13.56 8.16
CA ALA A 5 7.21 -12.14 8.47
C ALA A 5 6.01 -11.36 7.91
N MET A 6 5.49 -10.41 8.68
CA MET A 6 4.54 -9.41 8.20
C MET A 6 5.32 -8.17 7.78
N ARG A 7 5.20 -7.75 6.52
CA ARG A 7 5.91 -6.59 5.97
C ARG A 7 4.92 -5.55 5.47
N PRO A 8 4.95 -4.31 5.99
CA PRO A 8 4.13 -3.22 5.49
C PRO A 8 4.64 -2.71 4.13
N LEU A 9 3.72 -2.54 3.19
CA LEU A 9 3.96 -2.05 1.84
C LEU A 9 3.02 -0.89 1.53
N LEU A 10 3.62 0.28 1.31
CA LEU A 10 2.95 1.43 0.71
C LEU A 10 3.08 1.36 -0.82
N LEU A 11 1.97 1.30 -1.54
CA LEU A 11 1.94 1.48 -2.98
C LEU A 11 1.79 2.97 -3.29
N ALA A 12 2.88 3.61 -3.67
CA ALA A 12 2.93 5.03 -3.99
C ALA A 12 3.44 5.22 -5.42
N GLY A 13 2.61 5.69 -6.34
CA GLY A 13 3.05 5.96 -7.71
C GLY A 13 2.04 5.55 -8.76
N GLY A 14 2.48 5.69 -10.01
CA GLY A 14 1.62 5.63 -11.19
C GLY A 14 1.24 7.02 -11.69
N LYS A 15 0.92 7.11 -12.98
CA LYS A 15 0.59 8.39 -13.63
C LYS A 15 -0.81 8.85 -13.20
N SER A 16 -0.88 9.86 -12.34
CA SER A 16 -2.14 10.55 -12.04
C SER A 16 -2.45 11.56 -13.14
N THR A 17 -3.04 11.10 -14.23
CA THR A 17 -3.31 11.96 -15.40
C THR A 17 -4.47 12.95 -15.17
N ARG A 18 -5.29 12.74 -14.14
CA ARG A 18 -6.57 13.46 -13.95
C ARG A 18 -6.49 14.67 -13.02
N MET A 19 -5.48 14.77 -12.15
CA MET A 19 -5.39 15.83 -11.14
C MET A 19 -4.26 16.84 -11.40
N GLY A 20 -3.46 16.64 -12.45
CA GLY A 20 -2.29 17.48 -12.74
C GLY A 20 -1.12 17.34 -11.76
N THR A 21 -1.32 16.68 -10.61
CA THR A 21 -0.29 16.28 -9.64
C THR A 21 -0.41 14.79 -9.33
N PRO A 22 0.69 14.06 -9.14
CA PRO A 22 0.67 12.68 -8.65
C PRO A 22 -0.01 12.57 -7.29
N LYS A 23 -0.90 11.58 -7.14
CA LYS A 23 -1.70 11.38 -5.91
C LYS A 23 -0.84 11.32 -4.65
N HIS A 24 0.29 10.62 -4.72
CA HIS A 24 1.18 10.43 -3.58
C HIS A 24 1.75 11.75 -3.07
N LEU A 25 1.89 12.77 -3.93
CA LEU A 25 2.39 14.11 -3.60
C LEU A 25 1.29 15.12 -3.25
N LEU A 26 0.01 14.72 -3.21
CA LEU A 26 -1.07 15.58 -2.72
C LEU A 26 -0.76 16.05 -1.29
N ARG A 27 -1.01 17.33 -1.03
CA ARG A 27 -0.67 17.97 0.24
C ARG A 27 -1.85 17.93 1.19
N MET A 28 -1.69 17.25 2.32
CA MET A 28 -2.59 17.28 3.47
C MET A 28 -2.75 18.72 3.99
N PRO A 29 -3.77 19.04 4.82
CA PRO A 29 -3.99 20.39 5.32
C PRO A 29 -2.82 20.97 6.14
N ASP A 30 -1.99 20.10 6.73
CA ASP A 30 -0.76 20.45 7.45
C ASP A 30 0.47 20.61 6.52
N GLY A 31 0.30 20.45 5.21
CA GLY A 31 1.36 20.54 4.20
C GLY A 31 2.13 19.24 3.96
N THR A 32 1.87 18.18 4.72
CA THR A 32 2.54 16.89 4.56
C THR A 32 2.09 16.20 3.26
N PRO A 33 3.00 15.65 2.43
CA PRO A 33 2.61 14.81 1.30
C PRO A 33 1.81 13.58 1.76
N LEU A 34 0.81 13.18 0.97
CA LEU A 34 -0.07 12.06 1.28
C LEU A 34 0.71 10.77 1.54
N TYR A 35 1.74 10.46 0.74
CA TYR A 35 2.57 9.27 0.99
C TYR A 35 3.29 9.31 2.34
N GLN A 36 3.77 10.48 2.79
CA GLN A 36 4.43 10.62 4.09
C GLN A 36 3.42 10.42 5.22
N ARG A 37 2.19 10.90 5.07
CA ARG A 37 1.10 10.63 6.01
C ARG A 37 0.84 9.12 6.15
N GLN A 38 0.82 8.39 5.03
CA GLN A 38 0.66 6.93 5.04
C GLN A 38 1.87 6.19 5.61
N LEU A 39 3.09 6.65 5.35
CA LEU A 39 4.29 6.12 5.99
C LEU A 39 4.21 6.28 7.51
N GLN A 40 3.76 7.44 8.00
CA GLN A 40 3.59 7.66 9.44
C GLN A 40 2.52 6.73 10.03
N LEU A 41 1.42 6.50 9.32
CA LEU A 41 0.40 5.53 9.72
C LEU A 41 0.99 4.12 9.85
N LEU A 42 1.72 3.66 8.83
CA LEU A 42 2.37 2.35 8.84
C LEU A 42 3.41 2.23 9.96
N ARG A 43 4.18 3.29 10.26
CA ARG A 43 5.12 3.32 11.41
C ARG A 43 4.41 3.15 12.75
N ASN A 44 3.23 3.75 12.91
CA ASN A 44 2.46 3.62 14.14
C ASN A 44 1.93 2.19 14.33
N ILE A 45 1.60 1.50 13.25
CA ILE A 45 1.11 0.11 13.26
C ILE A 45 2.27 -0.89 13.42
N PHE A 46 3.39 -0.60 12.76
CA PHE A 46 4.59 -1.43 12.69
C PHE A 46 5.78 -0.66 13.28
N PRO A 47 5.89 -0.59 14.62
CA PRO A 47 6.97 0.15 15.26
C PRO A 47 8.34 -0.49 14.99
N GLU A 48 9.39 0.28 15.28
CA GLU A 48 10.77 -0.17 15.14
C GLU A 48 11.05 -1.50 15.85
N PRO A 49 11.94 -2.35 15.28
CA PRO A 49 12.85 -2.07 14.16
C PRO A 49 12.32 -2.47 12.77
N GLN A 50 11.00 -2.52 12.56
CA GLN A 50 10.45 -3.05 11.31
C GLN A 50 10.65 -2.10 10.10
N THR A 51 11.21 -2.62 9.00
CA THR A 51 11.34 -1.89 7.74
C THR A 51 9.99 -1.74 7.06
N ILE A 52 9.67 -0.52 6.62
CA ILE A 52 8.51 -0.21 5.78
C ILE A 52 8.93 -0.16 4.33
N PHE A 53 8.15 -0.80 3.46
CA PHE A 53 8.44 -0.83 2.03
C PHE A 53 7.57 0.19 1.31
N ILE A 54 8.15 0.88 0.33
CA ILE A 54 7.41 1.76 -0.58
C ILE A 54 7.67 1.32 -2.01
N SER A 55 6.62 0.93 -2.73
CA SER A 55 6.73 0.63 -4.15
C SER A 55 6.50 1.88 -4.97
N LEU A 56 7.45 2.23 -5.84
CA LEU A 56 7.36 3.34 -6.79
C LEU A 56 7.50 2.84 -8.23
N ALA A 57 6.61 3.25 -9.13
CA ALA A 57 6.80 3.06 -10.56
C ALA A 57 8.04 3.84 -11.05
N GLN A 58 8.72 3.38 -12.10
CA GLN A 58 9.98 4.01 -12.58
C GLN A 58 9.80 5.50 -12.88
N GLU A 59 8.70 5.83 -13.55
CA GLU A 59 8.35 7.20 -13.98
C GLU A 59 7.59 8.01 -12.92
N SER A 60 7.57 7.56 -11.66
CA SER A 60 6.91 8.31 -10.60
C SER A 60 7.73 9.56 -10.28
N GLU A 61 7.08 10.72 -10.28
CA GLU A 61 7.69 11.95 -9.77
C GLU A 61 8.04 11.81 -8.29
N THR A 62 9.14 12.41 -7.88
CA THR A 62 9.68 12.32 -6.52
C THR A 62 9.95 13.71 -5.97
N ASP A 63 9.66 13.91 -4.69
CA ASP A 63 10.20 15.04 -3.94
C ASP A 63 11.63 14.72 -3.46
N GLU A 64 12.24 15.67 -2.74
CA GLU A 64 13.59 15.54 -2.18
C GLU A 64 13.74 14.28 -1.33
N PHE A 65 12.78 14.01 -0.43
CA PHE A 65 12.82 12.86 0.47
C PHE A 65 12.79 11.52 -0.27
N LEU A 66 11.89 11.35 -1.25
CA LEU A 66 11.88 10.14 -2.09
C LEU A 66 13.17 10.01 -2.92
N GLY A 67 13.72 11.13 -3.41
CA GLY A 67 14.99 11.17 -4.13
C GLY A 67 16.18 10.70 -3.29
N GLU A 68 16.24 11.12 -2.03
CA GLU A 68 17.25 10.65 -1.06
C GLU A 68 17.13 9.15 -0.79
N LEU A 69 15.92 8.66 -0.51
CA LEU A 69 15.67 7.23 -0.27
C LEU A 69 16.08 6.37 -1.47
N LEU A 70 15.82 6.85 -2.70
CA LEU A 70 16.24 6.18 -3.92
C LEU A 70 17.75 6.15 -4.09
N SER A 71 18.43 7.25 -3.77
CA SER A 71 19.89 7.34 -3.84
C SER A 71 20.55 6.38 -2.83
N GLN A 72 19.98 6.25 -1.62
CA GLN A 72 20.42 5.29 -0.60
C GLN A 72 20.17 3.83 -1.02
N ALA A 73 19.06 3.56 -1.70
CA ALA A 73 18.77 2.21 -2.21
C ALA A 73 19.73 1.79 -3.34
N ALA A 74 20.19 2.74 -4.16
CA ALA A 74 21.17 2.47 -5.22
C ALA A 74 22.57 2.15 -4.67
N THR A 75 23.01 2.83 -3.61
CA THR A 75 24.34 2.62 -3.01
C THR A 75 24.44 1.33 -2.19
N THR A 76 23.32 0.81 -1.69
CA THR A 76 23.24 -0.47 -0.98
C THR A 76 23.19 -1.67 -1.94
N ALA A 77 22.62 -1.52 -3.14
CA ALA A 77 22.57 -2.57 -4.15
C ALA A 77 23.93 -2.90 -4.82
N ASP A 78 24.85 -1.94 -4.84
CA ASP A 78 26.20 -2.11 -5.44
C ASP A 78 27.22 -2.78 -4.49
N GLN A 79 26.83 -3.01 -3.24
CA GLN A 79 27.61 -3.79 -2.27
C GLN A 79 27.21 -5.26 -2.37
N SER A 80 27.81 -5.98 -3.32
CA SER A 80 27.77 -7.45 -3.33
C SER A 80 28.39 -8.01 -2.03
N PRO A 81 27.89 -9.11 -1.45
CA PRO A 81 28.53 -9.80 -0.34
C PRO A 81 29.78 -10.52 -0.86
N GLY A 82 30.87 -9.78 -1.02
CA GLY A 82 32.16 -10.27 -1.48
C GLY A 82 33.23 -9.96 -0.45
N THR A 83 33.78 -11.02 0.15
CA THR A 83 34.99 -11.07 1.00
C THR A 83 34.98 -10.16 2.22
N GLU A 84 34.67 -10.77 3.37
CA GLU A 84 34.90 -10.22 4.71
C GLU A 84 36.42 -10.07 4.96
N ASP A 85 36.99 -8.93 4.60
CA ASP A 85 38.22 -8.45 5.21
C ASP A 85 37.87 -7.70 6.51
N GLY A 86 38.30 -8.27 7.62
CA GLY A 86 37.94 -7.86 8.97
C GLY A 86 38.54 -6.53 9.40
N ASN A 87 38.02 -5.40 8.91
CA ASN A 87 37.99 -4.12 9.60
C ASN A 87 37.04 -3.12 8.92
N THR A 88 35.73 -3.34 8.99
CA THR A 88 34.74 -2.36 8.51
C THR A 88 33.87 -1.93 9.68
N ALA A 89 33.76 -0.62 9.88
CA ALA A 89 32.81 -0.02 10.80
C ALA A 89 31.42 -0.65 10.61
N PRO A 90 30.62 -0.82 11.68
CA PRO A 90 29.31 -1.47 11.58
C PRO A 90 28.52 -0.81 10.43
N ALA A 91 28.04 -1.65 9.51
CA ALA A 91 27.21 -1.18 8.40
C ALA A 91 26.10 -0.28 8.97
N PRO A 92 25.83 0.88 8.36
CA PRO A 92 24.76 1.75 8.83
C PRO A 92 23.48 0.92 8.96
N ALA A 93 22.75 1.10 10.06
CA ALA A 93 21.49 0.41 10.27
C ALA A 93 20.64 0.55 8.99
N PRO A 94 20.06 -0.54 8.46
CA PRO A 94 19.32 -0.49 7.22
C PRO A 94 18.24 0.60 7.34
N PRO A 95 18.02 1.40 6.28
CA PRO A 95 17.06 2.47 6.35
C PRO A 95 15.71 1.89 6.75
N MET A 96 15.04 2.53 7.72
CA MET A 96 13.72 2.11 8.18
C MET A 96 12.68 2.09 7.05
N ILE A 97 12.97 2.71 5.91
CA ILE A 97 12.16 2.68 4.71
C ILE A 97 13.00 2.11 3.55
N GLN A 98 12.48 1.07 2.89
CA GLN A 98 13.06 0.47 1.70
C GLN A 98 12.21 0.80 0.47
N VAL A 99 12.82 1.39 -0.55
CA VAL A 99 12.13 1.64 -1.83
C VAL A 99 12.25 0.41 -2.73
N LEU A 100 11.12 -0.02 -3.29
CA LEU A 100 11.02 -1.07 -4.31
C LEU A 100 10.63 -0.43 -5.63
N ARG A 101 11.44 -0.64 -6.67
CA ARG A 101 11.10 -0.18 -8.03
C ARG A 101 10.41 -1.28 -8.79
N ASP A 102 9.38 -0.92 -9.55
CA ASP A 102 8.75 -1.82 -10.50
C ASP A 102 9.78 -2.23 -11.57
N HIS A 103 10.26 -3.47 -11.50
CA HIS A 103 11.17 -4.04 -12.51
C HIS A 103 10.33 -4.79 -13.53
N HIS A 104 10.33 -4.32 -14.77
CA HIS A 104 9.81 -5.09 -15.89
C HIS A 104 10.90 -6.09 -16.32
N PRO A 105 10.60 -7.39 -16.49
CA PRO A 105 11.55 -8.29 -17.13
C PRO A 105 11.85 -7.74 -18.54
N GLN A 106 13.11 -7.46 -18.84
CA GLN A 106 13.55 -6.81 -20.08
C GLN A 106 13.33 -7.67 -21.36
N ASN A 107 12.49 -8.71 -21.32
CA ASN A 107 12.43 -9.72 -22.37
C ASN A 107 11.01 -10.19 -22.71
N VAL A 108 10.11 -9.25 -22.97
CA VAL A 108 8.92 -9.52 -23.79
C VAL A 108 8.86 -8.45 -24.87
N ASP A 109 8.84 -8.89 -26.13
CA ASP A 109 8.80 -8.05 -27.31
C ASP A 109 7.76 -6.94 -27.16
N ALA A 110 8.26 -5.72 -26.98
CA ALA A 110 7.52 -4.54 -26.54
C ALA A 110 6.62 -3.92 -27.62
N LYS A 111 5.93 -4.74 -28.43
CA LYS A 111 5.10 -4.27 -29.55
C LYS A 111 3.61 -4.62 -29.52
N SER A 112 3.07 -5.22 -28.45
CA SER A 112 1.61 -5.47 -28.43
C SER A 112 0.93 -5.60 -27.06
N SER A 113 1.41 -4.97 -25.99
CA SER A 113 0.58 -4.79 -24.79
C SER A 113 0.28 -3.31 -24.54
N PRO A 114 -0.98 -2.84 -24.63
CA PRO A 114 -1.36 -1.47 -24.28
C PRO A 114 -1.14 -1.15 -22.79
N THR A 115 -0.79 -2.16 -21.99
CA THR A 115 -0.54 -2.06 -20.55
C THR A 115 0.94 -2.36 -20.29
N GLY A 116 1.83 -1.42 -20.66
CA GLY A 116 3.16 -1.37 -20.03
C GLY A 116 2.97 -1.38 -18.51
N GLY A 117 3.80 -2.09 -17.75
CA GLY A 117 3.60 -2.44 -16.33
C GLY A 117 3.31 -1.26 -15.37
N GLN A 118 2.10 -0.73 -15.40
CA GLN A 118 1.66 0.52 -14.78
C GLN A 118 0.52 0.30 -13.76
N GLY A 119 0.33 -0.94 -13.33
CA GLY A 119 -0.76 -1.31 -12.44
C GLY A 119 -0.30 -1.64 -11.02
N PRO A 120 -1.22 -1.62 -10.04
CA PRO A 120 -0.90 -2.03 -8.66
C PRO A 120 -0.28 -3.42 -8.53
N ALA A 121 -0.54 -4.33 -9.48
CA ALA A 121 0.10 -5.63 -9.55
C ALA A 121 1.64 -5.55 -9.67
N ALA A 122 2.18 -4.55 -10.36
CA ALA A 122 3.63 -4.39 -10.50
C ALA A 122 4.31 -4.17 -9.14
N GLY A 123 3.70 -3.33 -8.29
CA GLY A 123 4.22 -3.05 -6.96
C GLY A 123 4.02 -4.21 -5.98
N LEU A 124 2.88 -4.91 -6.03
CA LEU A 124 2.68 -6.15 -5.29
C LEU A 124 3.74 -7.20 -5.65
N LEU A 125 4.05 -7.34 -6.95
CA LEU A 125 5.07 -8.27 -7.41
C LEU A 125 6.50 -7.78 -7.13
N ALA A 126 6.73 -6.47 -6.97
CA ALA A 126 8.02 -5.95 -6.50
C ALA A 126 8.28 -6.38 -5.05
N ALA A 127 7.26 -6.26 -4.19
CA ALA A 127 7.27 -6.82 -2.84
C ALA A 127 7.51 -8.34 -2.85
N TYR A 128 6.74 -9.08 -3.65
CA TYR A 128 6.89 -10.54 -3.73
C TYR A 128 8.29 -10.99 -4.17
N ARG A 129 8.92 -10.28 -5.11
CA ARG A 129 10.32 -10.55 -5.52
C ARG A 129 11.33 -10.25 -4.42
N TYR A 130 11.06 -9.23 -3.59
CA TYR A 130 11.92 -8.87 -2.47
C TYR A 130 11.88 -9.94 -1.37
N ASP A 131 10.67 -10.38 -0.98
CA ASP A 131 10.50 -11.47 -0.01
C ASP A 131 9.27 -12.31 -0.39
N ALA A 132 9.54 -13.46 -1.00
CA ALA A 132 8.54 -14.41 -1.46
C ALA A 132 7.90 -15.23 -0.33
N TRP A 133 8.41 -15.13 0.90
CA TRP A 133 7.91 -15.87 2.07
C TRP A 133 7.15 -14.96 3.04
N ALA A 134 7.14 -13.65 2.83
CA ALA A 134 6.44 -12.70 3.69
C ALA A 134 4.94 -12.58 3.38
N TYR A 135 4.18 -12.25 4.41
CA TYR A 135 2.84 -11.69 4.28
C TYR A 135 2.99 -10.18 4.10
N TRP A 136 2.38 -9.65 3.06
CA TRP A 136 2.47 -8.24 2.72
C TRP A 136 1.21 -7.51 3.17
N VAL A 137 1.37 -6.53 4.05
CA VAL A 137 0.29 -5.64 4.52
C VAL A 137 0.30 -4.42 3.61
N VAL A 138 -0.66 -4.37 2.70
CA VAL A 138 -0.71 -3.45 1.58
C VAL A 138 -1.62 -2.27 1.91
N LEU A 139 -1.10 -1.08 1.66
CA LEU A 139 -1.84 0.18 1.67
C LEU A 139 -1.48 0.96 0.40
N ALA A 140 -2.44 1.29 -0.45
CA ALA A 140 -2.23 2.30 -1.49
C ALA A 140 -2.26 3.71 -0.91
N CYS A 141 -1.48 4.60 -1.52
CA CYS A 141 -1.36 5.97 -1.04
C CYS A 141 -2.69 6.76 -1.09
N ASP A 142 -3.65 6.33 -1.89
CA ASP A 142 -4.86 7.08 -2.18
C ASP A 142 -6.01 6.90 -1.18
N TYR A 143 -5.76 6.35 0.01
CA TYR A 143 -6.73 6.24 1.11
C TYR A 143 -6.46 7.27 2.23
N PRO A 144 -6.70 8.58 2.03
CA PRO A 144 -6.25 9.63 2.94
C PRO A 144 -6.82 9.55 4.37
N LEU A 145 -7.96 8.88 4.53
CA LEU A 145 -8.68 8.82 5.80
C LEU A 145 -8.49 7.49 6.54
N VAL A 146 -7.81 6.49 5.97
CA VAL A 146 -7.73 5.17 6.62
C VAL A 146 -7.01 5.26 7.99
N PRO A 147 -7.60 4.74 9.07
CA PRO A 147 -6.98 4.81 10.40
C PRO A 147 -6.23 3.51 10.74
N ALA A 148 -5.50 3.50 11.87
CA ALA A 148 -4.68 2.36 12.28
C ALA A 148 -5.53 1.12 12.61
N GLU A 149 -6.74 1.33 13.12
CA GLU A 149 -7.73 0.32 13.47
C GLU A 149 -8.08 -0.55 12.26
N ALA A 150 -8.07 -0.02 11.03
CA ALA A 150 -8.32 -0.79 9.82
C ALA A 150 -7.35 -1.98 9.67
N PHE A 151 -6.09 -1.79 10.07
CA PHE A 151 -5.05 -2.83 9.97
C PHE A 151 -5.13 -3.85 11.10
N TYR A 152 -5.64 -3.46 12.27
CA TYR A 152 -5.98 -4.40 13.33
C TYR A 152 -7.10 -5.35 12.85
N HIS A 153 -8.14 -4.80 12.22
CA HIS A 153 -9.24 -5.59 11.66
C HIS A 153 -8.77 -6.61 10.61
N LEU A 154 -7.88 -6.20 9.69
CA LEU A 154 -7.25 -7.11 8.73
C LEU A 154 -6.42 -8.19 9.43
N SER A 155 -5.58 -7.81 10.41
CA SER A 155 -4.62 -8.72 11.05
C SER A 155 -5.27 -9.84 11.85
N VAL A 156 -6.41 -9.58 12.50
CA VAL A 156 -7.14 -10.59 13.30
C VAL A 156 -7.64 -11.76 12.45
N LYS A 157 -7.79 -11.59 11.14
CA LYS A 157 -8.37 -12.59 10.23
C LYS A 157 -7.39 -13.17 9.20
N ARG A 158 -6.12 -12.78 9.25
CA ARG A 158 -5.11 -13.02 8.21
C ARG A 158 -4.77 -14.49 7.96
N ASP A 159 -4.84 -15.35 8.98
CA ASP A 159 -4.38 -16.75 8.89
C ASP A 159 -5.44 -17.69 8.29
N ALA A 160 -6.64 -17.17 8.01
CA ALA A 160 -7.76 -17.97 7.51
C ALA A 160 -7.72 -18.20 5.98
N VAL A 161 -7.05 -17.33 5.22
CA VAL A 161 -7.17 -17.27 3.76
C VAL A 161 -5.91 -16.67 3.08
N PRO A 162 -5.70 -16.89 1.77
CA PRO A 162 -4.56 -16.32 1.04
C PRO A 162 -4.59 -14.79 0.90
N VAL A 163 -5.77 -14.16 0.95
CA VAL A 163 -5.93 -12.70 0.91
C VAL A 163 -7.00 -12.30 1.92
N THR A 164 -6.71 -11.35 2.81
CA THR A 164 -7.71 -10.67 3.64
C THR A 164 -7.79 -9.22 3.21
N CYS A 165 -8.96 -8.72 2.86
CA CYS A 165 -9.14 -7.36 2.32
C CYS A 165 -10.46 -6.76 2.80
N PHE A 166 -10.63 -5.45 2.62
CA PHE A 166 -11.94 -4.83 2.82
C PHE A 166 -12.88 -5.07 1.64
N ARG A 167 -14.18 -5.07 1.93
CA ARG A 167 -15.23 -5.04 0.91
C ARG A 167 -15.50 -3.59 0.48
N THR A 168 -15.48 -3.32 -0.82
CA THR A 168 -15.89 -2.02 -1.36
C THR A 168 -17.39 -1.82 -1.23
N ALA A 169 -17.87 -0.57 -1.38
CA ALA A 169 -19.31 -0.29 -1.41
C ALA A 169 -20.07 -1.04 -2.53
N GLN A 170 -19.36 -1.44 -3.60
CA GLN A 170 -19.91 -2.24 -4.71
C GLN A 170 -19.91 -3.75 -4.43
N GLY A 171 -19.40 -4.17 -3.26
CA GLY A 171 -19.34 -5.58 -2.86
C GLY A 171 -18.09 -6.33 -3.31
N ASN A 172 -17.14 -5.67 -3.96
CA ASN A 172 -15.92 -6.27 -4.49
C ASN A 172 -14.79 -6.30 -3.45
N CYS A 173 -13.75 -7.09 -3.71
CA CYS A 173 -12.51 -7.05 -2.93
C CYS A 173 -11.78 -5.72 -3.13
N GLU A 174 -11.26 -5.11 -2.07
CA GLU A 174 -10.32 -3.99 -2.15
C GLU A 174 -8.87 -4.51 -2.02
N PRO A 175 -8.18 -4.85 -3.12
CA PRO A 175 -6.89 -5.52 -3.05
C PRO A 175 -5.75 -4.63 -2.55
N LEU A 176 -5.94 -3.30 -2.50
CA LEU A 176 -4.90 -2.33 -2.16
C LEU A 176 -5.00 -1.81 -0.72
N LEU A 177 -5.98 -2.30 0.03
CA LEU A 177 -6.07 -2.20 1.47
C LEU A 177 -6.31 -3.61 2.04
N ALA A 178 -5.24 -4.40 2.07
CA ALA A 178 -5.32 -5.85 2.23
C ALA A 178 -4.05 -6.47 2.83
N ILE A 179 -4.14 -7.72 3.28
CA ILE A 179 -3.02 -8.59 3.61
C ILE A 179 -2.95 -9.69 2.54
N TRP A 180 -1.78 -9.81 1.90
CA TRP A 180 -1.49 -10.80 0.87
C TRP A 180 -0.50 -11.84 1.38
N ALA A 181 -0.91 -13.12 1.39
CA ALA A 181 -0.05 -14.24 1.74
C ALA A 181 0.83 -14.67 0.54
N PRO A 182 1.96 -15.38 0.78
CA PRO A 182 2.83 -15.88 -0.28
C PRO A 182 2.12 -16.62 -1.43
N PRO A 183 1.18 -17.56 -1.19
CA PRO A 183 0.51 -18.27 -2.27
C PRO A 183 -0.35 -17.34 -3.16
N ALA A 184 -0.90 -16.27 -2.57
CA ALA A 184 -1.71 -15.31 -3.32
C ALA A 184 -0.87 -14.46 -4.27
N LEU A 185 0.31 -14.02 -3.83
CA LEU A 185 1.24 -13.28 -4.68
C LEU A 185 1.87 -14.17 -5.75
N SER A 186 2.12 -15.45 -5.44
CA SER A 186 2.51 -16.44 -6.45
C SER A 186 1.43 -16.58 -7.54
N ARG A 187 0.15 -16.64 -7.15
CA ARG A 187 -0.96 -16.70 -8.11
C ARG A 187 -1.07 -15.42 -8.94
N LEU A 188 -0.90 -14.25 -8.31
CA LEU A 188 -0.86 -12.97 -9.02
C LEU A 188 0.27 -12.95 -10.06
N ALA A 189 1.45 -13.46 -9.71
CA ALA A 189 2.60 -13.53 -10.63
C ALA A 189 2.28 -14.40 -11.86
N GLU A 190 1.66 -15.56 -11.65
CA GLU A 190 1.21 -16.45 -12.74
C GLU A 190 0.20 -15.76 -13.66
N ARG A 191 -0.81 -15.10 -13.08
CA ARG A 191 -1.84 -14.37 -13.83
C ARG A 191 -1.26 -13.23 -14.65
N VAL A 192 -0.35 -12.45 -14.06
CA VAL A 192 0.39 -11.39 -14.77
C VAL A 192 1.18 -11.98 -15.94
N GLY A 193 1.85 -13.13 -15.75
CA GLY A 193 2.56 -13.84 -16.82
C GLY A 193 1.67 -14.29 -17.98
N ARG A 194 0.35 -14.42 -17.76
CA ARG A 194 -0.67 -14.73 -18.77
C ARG A 194 -1.38 -13.48 -19.33
N GLY A 195 -0.96 -12.28 -18.95
CA GLY A 195 -1.57 -11.03 -19.39
C GLY A 195 -2.81 -10.59 -18.58
N HIS A 196 -2.99 -11.12 -17.37
CA HIS A 196 -4.10 -10.77 -16.47
C HIS A 196 -3.61 -10.08 -15.19
N PRO A 197 -3.24 -8.78 -15.23
CA PRO A 197 -2.59 -8.08 -14.13
C PRO A 197 -3.56 -7.48 -13.10
N GLN A 198 -4.71 -8.10 -12.84
CA GLN A 198 -5.75 -7.59 -11.94
C GLN A 198 -5.65 -8.23 -10.54
N PRO A 199 -5.21 -7.49 -9.49
CA PRO A 199 -5.16 -8.01 -8.13
C PRO A 199 -6.54 -8.35 -7.57
N GLU A 200 -7.56 -7.54 -7.86
CA GLU A 200 -8.95 -7.78 -7.43
C GLU A 200 -9.44 -9.15 -7.93
N GLU A 201 -9.26 -9.45 -9.22
CA GLU A 201 -9.65 -10.73 -9.78
C GLU A 201 -8.88 -11.91 -9.18
N THR A 202 -7.60 -11.69 -8.83
CA THR A 202 -6.77 -12.71 -8.18
C THR A 202 -7.28 -13.00 -6.77
N ALA A 203 -7.57 -11.96 -5.98
CA ALA A 203 -8.12 -12.11 -4.63
C ALA A 203 -9.48 -12.82 -4.65
N ARG A 204 -10.35 -12.46 -5.61
CA ARG A 204 -11.63 -13.11 -5.83
C ARG A 204 -11.50 -14.58 -6.24
N GLU A 205 -10.54 -14.91 -7.10
CA GLU A 205 -10.30 -16.29 -7.53
C GLU A 205 -9.86 -17.20 -6.37
N LEU A 206 -9.13 -16.64 -5.41
CA LEU A 206 -8.62 -17.36 -4.24
C LEU A 206 -9.60 -17.38 -3.06
N ASP A 207 -10.85 -17.00 -3.29
CA ASP A 207 -11.88 -16.84 -2.25
C ASP A 207 -11.37 -15.99 -1.06
N GLY A 208 -10.72 -14.87 -1.38
CA GLY A 208 -10.19 -13.94 -0.39
C GLY A 208 -11.26 -13.49 0.61
N LEU A 209 -10.89 -13.41 1.88
CA LEU A 209 -11.78 -12.95 2.94
C LEU A 209 -11.98 -11.45 2.81
N MET A 210 -13.22 -11.07 2.51
CA MET A 210 -13.67 -9.68 2.53
C MET A 210 -14.28 -9.36 3.89
N ILE A 211 -13.70 -8.39 4.59
CA ILE A 211 -14.25 -7.83 5.83
C ILE A 211 -14.92 -6.49 5.55
N ASP A 212 -15.96 -6.18 6.30
CA ASP A 212 -16.61 -4.87 6.22
C ASP A 212 -15.93 -3.89 7.19
N ALA A 213 -15.92 -2.60 6.83
CA ALA A 213 -15.63 -1.57 7.81
C ALA A 213 -16.69 -1.60 8.93
N PRO A 214 -16.34 -1.22 10.17
CA PRO A 214 -17.34 -1.09 11.22
C PRO A 214 -18.51 -0.20 10.79
N PRO A 215 -19.74 -0.43 11.28
CA PRO A 215 -20.87 0.44 10.95
C PRO A 215 -20.55 1.92 11.24
N GLY A 216 -20.78 2.80 10.27
CA GLY A 216 -20.45 4.23 10.37
C GLY A 216 -18.98 4.57 10.09
N CYS A 217 -18.17 3.57 9.71
CA CYS A 217 -16.75 3.73 9.36
C CYS A 217 -16.48 3.50 7.86
N GLU A 218 -17.48 3.65 7.00
CA GLU A 218 -17.35 3.45 5.55
C GLU A 218 -16.30 4.38 4.92
N TRP A 219 -16.04 5.53 5.56
CA TRP A 219 -15.00 6.50 5.19
C TRP A 219 -13.56 5.94 5.25
N TRP A 220 -13.33 4.79 5.91
CA TRP A 220 -12.03 4.10 5.86
C TRP A 220 -11.62 3.74 4.42
N LEU A 221 -12.60 3.52 3.55
CA LEU A 221 -12.42 3.12 2.16
C LEU A 221 -12.55 4.29 1.18
N THR A 222 -12.63 5.53 1.68
CA THR A 222 -12.60 6.73 0.82
C THR A 222 -11.25 6.80 0.12
N ASN A 223 -11.24 6.50 -1.19
CA ASN A 223 -10.08 6.68 -2.04
C ASN A 223 -10.19 7.91 -2.94
N VAL A 224 -9.04 8.51 -3.27
CA VAL A 224 -8.97 9.75 -4.06
C VAL A 224 -8.33 9.51 -5.41
N LYS A 225 -9.08 9.77 -6.47
CA LYS A 225 -8.69 9.64 -7.89
C LYS A 225 -8.83 10.96 -8.64
N THR A 226 -9.65 11.88 -8.15
CA THR A 226 -9.81 13.23 -8.70
C THR A 226 -9.63 14.32 -7.64
N THR A 227 -9.47 15.57 -8.11
CA THR A 227 -9.32 16.75 -7.23
C THR A 227 -10.59 16.97 -6.41
N GLU A 228 -11.76 16.71 -6.97
CA GLU A 228 -13.05 16.83 -6.27
C GLU A 228 -13.16 15.81 -5.13
N GLU A 229 -12.75 14.56 -5.39
CA GLU A 229 -12.70 13.51 -4.35
C GLU A 229 -11.71 13.88 -3.23
N TRP A 230 -10.57 14.47 -3.59
CA TRP A 230 -9.61 14.99 -2.60
C TRP A 230 -10.20 16.07 -1.72
N VAL A 231 -10.83 17.10 -2.32
CA VAL A 231 -11.47 18.19 -1.57
C VAL A 231 -12.52 17.63 -0.62
N LYS A 232 -13.38 16.73 -1.10
CA LYS A 232 -14.41 16.08 -0.28
C LYS A 232 -13.81 15.31 0.91
N ALA A 233 -12.77 14.50 0.67
CA ALA A 233 -12.10 13.75 1.74
C ALA A 233 -11.50 14.70 2.80
N MET A 234 -10.96 15.85 2.38
CA MET A 234 -10.41 16.84 3.32
C MET A 234 -11.51 17.56 4.12
N GLU A 235 -12.70 17.77 3.56
CA GLU A 235 -13.86 18.27 4.29
C GLU A 235 -14.34 17.26 5.35
N GLU A 236 -14.46 15.98 4.98
CA GLU A 236 -14.80 14.88 5.89
C GLU A 236 -13.81 14.79 7.06
N MET A 237 -12.51 14.93 6.79
CA MET A 237 -11.46 14.94 7.82
C MET A 237 -11.62 16.09 8.82
N LYS A 238 -11.99 17.28 8.36
CA LYS A 238 -12.16 18.48 9.20
C LYS A 238 -13.39 18.40 10.10
N LEU A 239 -14.46 17.77 9.62
CA LEU A 239 -15.72 17.61 10.36
C LEU A 239 -15.62 16.52 11.44
N GLY A 240 -14.63 15.63 11.35
CA GLY A 240 -14.46 14.47 12.21
C GLY A 240 -15.48 13.36 11.89
N PRO A 241 -15.17 12.08 12.18
CA PRO A 241 -16.13 11.00 12.00
C PRO A 241 -17.26 11.13 13.04
N GLY A 242 -18.34 11.82 12.69
CA GLY A 242 -19.49 12.04 13.57
C GLY A 242 -20.33 13.30 13.34
N GLY A 243 -20.04 14.12 12.33
CA GLY A 243 -20.72 15.40 12.07
C GLY A 243 -22.20 15.36 11.65
N THR A 244 -22.92 14.24 11.83
CA THR A 244 -24.38 14.17 11.67
C THR A 244 -24.99 13.22 12.70
N GLY A 245 -25.46 13.78 13.81
CA GLY A 245 -26.16 13.05 14.86
C GLY A 245 -26.56 14.00 15.99
N GLU A 246 -27.53 14.88 15.72
CA GLU A 246 -28.31 15.50 16.80
C GLU A 246 -28.85 14.38 17.70
N ILE A 247 -28.36 14.33 18.93
CA ILE A 247 -28.90 13.46 19.97
C ILE A 247 -30.25 14.09 20.35
N ALA A 248 -31.33 13.57 19.77
CA ALA A 248 -32.67 13.87 20.26
C ALA A 248 -32.77 13.39 21.72
N ALA A 249 -32.96 14.34 22.63
CA ALA A 249 -33.17 14.05 24.05
C ALA A 249 -34.41 13.14 24.21
N PRO A 250 -34.36 12.13 25.08
CA PRO A 250 -35.55 11.32 25.35
C PRO A 250 -36.60 12.20 26.02
N GLU A 251 -37.78 12.30 25.40
CA GLU A 251 -38.95 12.92 25.98
C GLU A 251 -39.32 12.18 27.27
N GLY A 252 -39.18 12.88 28.40
CA GLY A 252 -39.65 12.41 29.70
C GLY A 252 -41.16 12.25 29.67
N ARG A 253 -41.63 11.02 29.88
CA ARG A 253 -43.02 10.78 30.29
C ARG A 253 -43.17 11.17 31.75
N ALA A 254 -44.13 12.07 31.99
CA ALA A 254 -44.72 12.35 33.29
C ALA A 254 -45.54 11.15 33.80
#